data_AF-A0A966UCI6-F1
#
_entry.id   AF-A0A966UCI6-F1
#
_cell.length_a   1.000
_cell.length_b   1.000
_cell.length_c   1.000
_cell.angle_alpha   90.00
_cell.angle_beta   90.00
_cell.angle_gamma   90.00
#
_symmetry.space_group_name_H-M   'P 1'
#
loop_
_entity.id
_entity.type
_entity.pdbx_description
1 polymer ?
#
loop_
_entity_poly.entity_id
_entity_poly.type
_entity_poly.pdbx_seq_one_letter_code
_entity_poly.pdbx_strand_id
1 'polypeptide(L)' 'MKQLAGKRALITGSLRGIGFGIAEVFAREGAEVVLHGLGDEASISAATSR' A
#
# COMPACT_ATOMS: atom_id res chain seq x y z
N MET A 1 1.46 -8.68 -18.96
CA MET A 1 1.65 -9.54 -17.78
C MET A 1 1.91 -8.61 -16.61
N LYS A 2 1.18 -8.76 -15.48
CA LYS A 2 1.38 -7.91 -14.30
C LYS A 2 2.67 -8.34 -13.59
N GLN A 3 3.57 -7.40 -13.29
CA GLN A 3 4.94 -7.73 -12.89
C GLN A 3 5.05 -8.35 -11.49
N LEU A 4 4.09 -8.07 -10.61
CA LEU A 4 4.12 -8.49 -9.20
C LEU A 4 3.02 -9.50 -8.85
N ALA A 5 2.38 -10.09 -9.85
CA ALA A 5 1.31 -11.06 -9.64
C ALA A 5 1.76 -12.22 -8.72
N GLY A 6 0.97 -12.47 -7.67
CA GLY A 6 1.23 -13.55 -6.70
C GLY A 6 2.36 -13.25 -5.71
N LYS A 7 2.88 -12.03 -5.66
CA LYS A 7 3.85 -11.59 -4.64
C LYS A 7 3.14 -10.90 -3.48
N ARG A 8 3.81 -10.89 -2.32
CA ARG A 8 3.40 -10.15 -1.12
C ARG A 8 4.38 -9.01 -0.86
N ALA A 9 3.89 -7.83 -0.53
CA ALA A 9 4.73 -6.66 -0.28
C ALA A 9 4.32 -5.92 1.00
N LEU A 10 5.27 -5.76 1.92
CA LEU A 10 5.14 -4.86 3.07
C LEU A 10 5.75 -3.51 2.71
N ILE A 11 4.94 -2.45 2.71
CA ILE A 11 5.41 -1.09 2.45
C ILE A 11 5.34 -0.29 3.75
N THR A 12 6.49 0.19 4.25
CA THR A 12 6.56 1.03 5.45
C THR A 12 6.41 2.52 5.09
N GLY A 13 5.89 3.33 6.02
CA GLY A 13 5.61 4.74 5.76
C GLY A 13 4.52 4.97 4.70
N SER A 14 3.55 4.05 4.61
CA SER A 14 2.63 3.94 3.47
C SER A 14 1.22 4.47 3.70
N LEU A 15 1.00 5.27 4.76
CA LEU A 15 -0.31 5.89 5.00
C LEU A 15 -0.56 7.13 4.12
N ARG A 16 0.47 7.70 3.49
CA ARG A 16 0.37 8.87 2.60
C ARG A 16 1.60 9.01 1.69
N GLY A 17 1.57 10.01 0.80
CA GLY A 17 2.73 10.44 0.03
C GLY A 17 3.32 9.33 -0.86
N ILE A 18 4.65 9.28 -0.96
CA ILE A 18 5.36 8.35 -1.85
C ILE A 18 5.11 6.89 -1.44
N GLY A 19 5.14 6.58 -0.14
CA GLY A 19 4.90 5.22 0.33
C GLY A 19 3.51 4.69 -0.06
N PHE A 20 2.49 5.55 0.00
CA PHE A 20 1.15 5.21 -0.45
C PHE A 20 1.09 5.04 -1.98
N GLY A 21 1.72 5.93 -2.74
CA GLY A 21 1.79 5.79 -4.20
C GLY A 21 2.49 4.50 -4.65
N ILE A 22 3.55 4.09 -3.95
CA ILE A 22 4.21 2.80 -4.19
C ILE A 22 3.24 1.64 -3.92
N ALA A 23 2.52 1.68 -2.81
CA ALA A 23 1.53 0.65 -2.47
C ALA A 23 0.43 0.51 -3.53
N GLU A 24 -0.10 1.63 -4.04
CA GLU A 24 -1.10 1.64 -5.12
C GLU A 24 -0.58 1.00 -6.41
N VAL A 25 0.66 1.34 -6.82
CA VAL A 25 1.29 0.76 -8.00
C VAL A 25 1.51 -0.74 -7.80
N PHE A 26 1.97 -1.17 -6.63
CA PHE A 26 2.24 -2.58 -6.34
C PHE A 26 0.96 -3.41 -6.35
N ALA A 27 -0.12 -2.90 -5.76
CA ALA A 27 -1.44 -3.53 -5.81
C ALA A 27 -1.95 -3.63 -7.27
N ARG A 28 -1.79 -2.55 -8.05
CA ARG A 28 -2.14 -2.54 -9.48
C ARG A 28 -1.37 -3.59 -10.28
N GLU A 29 -0.09 -3.78 -9.97
CA GLU A 29 0.79 -4.83 -10.53
C GLU A 29 0.56 -6.23 -9.93
N GLY A 30 -0.48 -6.42 -9.10
CA GLY A 30 -0.97 -7.73 -8.68
C GLY A 30 -0.31 -8.30 -7.42
N ALA A 31 0.39 -7.47 -6.65
CA ALA A 31 0.86 -7.85 -5.33
C ALA A 31 -0.28 -7.80 -4.30
N GLU A 32 -0.22 -8.68 -3.30
CA GLU A 32 -0.94 -8.52 -2.03
C GLU A 32 -0.13 -7.57 -1.14
N VAL A 33 -0.68 -6.40 -0.86
CA VAL A 33 0.05 -5.30 -0.20
C VAL A 33 -0.39 -5.13 1.25
N VAL A 34 0.58 -5.01 2.14
CA VAL A 34 0.39 -4.63 3.54
C VAL A 34 0.91 -3.21 3.76
N LEU A 35 0.04 -2.34 4.26
CA LEU A 35 0.41 -0.98 4.65
C LEU A 35 0.88 -0.96 6.10
N HIS A 36 1.98 -0.28 6.37
CA HIS A 36 2.52 -0.10 7.71
C HIS A 36 3.01 1.34 7.90
N GLY A 37 2.54 1.99 8.96
CA GLY A 37 2.99 3.33 9.31
C GLY A 37 2.38 3.80 10.63
N LEU A 38 2.91 4.91 11.12
CA LEU A 38 2.37 5.61 12.29
C LEU A 38 1.31 6.60 11.82
N GLY A 39 0.11 6.51 12.39
CA GLY A 39 -1.00 7.39 12.08
C GLY A 39 -2.14 7.18 13.06
N ASP A 40 -3.04 8.17 13.09
CA ASP A 40 -4.31 8.06 13.78
C ASP A 40 -5.32 7.23 12.97
N GLU A 41 -6.48 6.97 13.57
CA GLU A 41 -7.57 6.22 12.94
C GLU A 41 -7.99 6.84 11.59
N ALA A 42 -8.02 8.17 11.51
CA ALA A 42 -8.38 8.88 10.29
C ALA A 42 -7.36 8.61 9.15
N SER A 43 -6.05 8.65 9.46
CA SER A 43 -4.99 8.36 8.51
C SER A 43 -5.01 6.90 8.04
N ILE A 44 -5.26 5.97 8.95
CA ILE A 44 -5.35 4.53 8.63
C ILE A 44 -6.59 4.25 7.77
N SER A 45 -7.73 4.82 8.13
CA SER A 45 -8.97 4.67 7.37
C SER A 45 -8.80 5.22 5.95
N ALA A 46 -8.24 6.43 5.80
CA ALA A 46 -8.01 7.04 4.49
C ALA A 46 -7.10 6.20 3.58
N ALA A 47 -6.10 5.51 4.14
CA ALA A 47 -5.18 4.67 3.39
C ALA A 47 -5.74 3.28 3.03
N THR A 48 -6.75 2.78 3.77
CA THR A 48 -7.29 1.41 3.59
C THR A 48 -8.65 1.36 2.88
N SER A 49 -9.30 2.50 2.67
CA SER A 49 -10.64 2.59 2.07
C SER A 49 -10.66 2.92 0.57
N ARG A 50 -9.49 2.88 -0.10
CA ARG A 50 -9.32 3.11 -1.55
C ARG A 50 -9.03 1.82 -2.30
#